data_AF-A0A7W7YPR2-F1
#
_entry.id   AF-A0A7W7YPR2-F1
#
_cell.length_a   1.000
_cell.length_b   1.000
_cell.length_c   1.000
_cell.angle_alpha   90.00
_cell.angle_beta   90.00
_cell.angle_gamma   90.00
#
_symmetry.space_group_name_H-M   'P 1'
#
loop_
_entity.id
_entity.type
_entity.pdbx_description
1 polymer ?
#
loop_
_entity_poly.entity_id
_entity_poly.type
_entity_poly.pdbx_seq_one_letter_code
_entity_poly.pdbx_strand_id
1 'polypeptide(L)'
;MSSTVTPARKPSAALTRTEFVQQSQAILAEADPNLIKKSIAVLSTFTVDLMKPCLVVEAAAQGFLLDLWLAPFGQIEQQACDPSSLLYQAQPDVVLILPRIEDWVPEAGYHFISLSPEDQEALKTRAISRLQQVAEEIRSRTQATVLMANFAPLPWLAAGMADSTLATSQISFIQSLNDALAAVCGRLPGTAILDAARAAAEVGMRHWNDERMTYLAKAPLSLEAMSALAAAFARRLRSLTVTPKKCLVLDLDNTLWGGVLGEAGLEGIALGPDYPGNVFVDFHKRILALRDAGVLLAVASKNNEVDAVQALDHHPASLLRRRHFSAFEAHWEDKATSLRRIASHLNIGTDALVFFDDNPTEREWVRGQLPEVTVIEAPASPLGYAKALAECGCFDFAALVKEDLLRAGLYEQEALRKEMHTQATSLDDFLAGLEMKMTAGLADETVLPRIVQLLGKTNQFNLTTRRHSAADLQAMMDGGAQVLWFRVQDKFGDNGVVGILIATPSEESGAWYLDTFLMSCRVIGRKVETAMLAILEKLLASKGATTLTADFFPTAKNQPAALFLPNHGFENNGKQWILPLAKPRPLPDCLSPEGIFTQL
;
A
#
# COMPACT_ATOMS: atom_id res chain seq x y z
N MET A 1 9.81 4.46 -23.57
CA MET A 1 9.90 5.92 -23.35
C MET A 1 8.80 6.27 -22.37
N SER A 2 9.15 6.41 -21.09
CA SER A 2 8.21 6.46 -19.97
C SER A 2 8.81 7.40 -18.93
N SER A 3 8.35 8.65 -18.91
CA SER A 3 8.75 9.64 -17.91
C SER A 3 7.73 9.60 -16.77
N THR A 4 8.03 8.84 -15.72
CA THR A 4 7.37 8.98 -14.41
C THR A 4 7.88 10.26 -13.75
N VAL A 5 7.43 11.41 -14.24
CA VAL A 5 7.62 12.68 -13.54
C VAL A 5 6.47 12.78 -12.55
N THR A 6 6.68 12.29 -11.33
CA THR A 6 5.95 12.85 -10.19
C THR A 6 6.67 14.16 -9.88
N PRO A 7 6.10 15.35 -10.12
CA PRO A 7 6.74 16.57 -9.70
C PRO A 7 6.63 16.60 -8.16
N ALA A 8 7.70 16.17 -7.49
CA ALA A 8 7.84 16.38 -6.05
C ALA A 8 7.77 17.90 -5.82
N ARG A 9 6.62 18.36 -5.32
CA ARG A 9 6.35 19.77 -5.05
C ARG A 9 7.44 20.29 -4.11
N LYS A 10 8.19 21.32 -4.54
CA LYS A 10 9.00 22.13 -3.62
C LYS A 10 8.09 22.59 -2.48
N PRO A 11 8.48 22.52 -1.21
CA PRO A 11 7.64 22.94 -0.09
C PRO A 11 7.36 24.45 -0.23
N SER A 12 6.24 24.81 -0.85
CA SER A 12 5.86 26.19 -1.14
C SER A 12 4.78 26.66 -0.18
N ALA A 13 4.74 27.97 0.04
CA ALA A 13 3.70 28.66 0.80
C ALA A 13 2.27 28.17 0.49
N ALA A 14 1.38 28.28 1.48
CA ALA A 14 -0.03 27.93 1.34
C ALA A 14 -0.63 28.66 0.13
N LEU A 15 -1.23 27.90 -0.80
CA LEU A 15 -1.84 28.47 -2.01
C LEU A 15 -3.10 29.23 -1.64
N THR A 16 -3.30 30.36 -2.30
CA THR A 16 -4.54 31.12 -2.27
C THR A 16 -5.63 30.40 -3.06
N ARG A 17 -6.88 30.77 -2.81
CA ARG A 17 -8.04 30.22 -3.53
C ARG A 17 -7.93 30.42 -5.05
N THR A 18 -7.44 31.60 -5.47
CA THR A 18 -7.28 31.93 -6.88
C THR A 18 -6.22 31.05 -7.54
N GLU A 19 -5.11 30.78 -6.85
CA GLU A 19 -4.06 29.89 -7.37
C GLU A 19 -4.56 28.46 -7.52
N PHE A 20 -5.33 27.94 -6.57
CA PHE A 20 -5.97 26.61 -6.71
C PHE A 20 -6.90 26.54 -7.92
N VAL A 21 -7.73 27.57 -8.14
CA VAL A 21 -8.63 27.62 -9.30
C VAL A 21 -7.84 27.65 -10.62
N GLN A 22 -6.81 28.50 -10.71
CA GLN A 22 -5.98 28.62 -11.90
C GLN A 22 -5.23 27.33 -12.21
N GLN A 23 -4.60 26.72 -11.19
CA GLN A 23 -3.88 25.45 -11.36
C GLN A 23 -4.84 24.31 -11.74
N SER A 24 -6.01 24.23 -11.10
CA SER A 24 -7.03 23.23 -11.44
C SER A 24 -7.50 23.36 -12.90
N GLN A 25 -7.72 24.58 -13.38
CA GLN A 25 -8.09 24.82 -14.78
C GLN A 25 -6.98 24.41 -15.75
N ALA A 26 -5.72 24.74 -15.44
CA ALA A 26 -4.57 24.35 -16.25
C ALA A 26 -4.43 22.83 -16.35
N ILE A 27 -4.53 22.12 -15.22
CA ILE A 27 -4.45 20.64 -15.16
C ILE A 27 -5.54 20.00 -16.03
N LEU A 28 -6.78 20.49 -15.94
CA LEU A 28 -7.91 19.95 -16.70
C LEU A 28 -7.84 20.27 -18.20
N ALA A 29 -7.20 21.40 -18.57
CA ALA A 29 -7.06 21.82 -19.96
C ALA A 29 -5.91 21.10 -20.68
N GLU A 30 -4.75 20.95 -20.04
CA GLU A 30 -3.55 20.34 -20.64
C GLU A 30 -3.55 18.80 -20.55
N ALA A 31 -4.29 18.23 -19.60
CA ALA A 31 -4.51 16.80 -19.40
C ALA A 31 -3.29 15.92 -19.72
N ASP A 32 -2.24 16.02 -18.88
CA ASP A 32 -1.01 15.23 -19.00
C ASP A 32 -1.36 13.73 -19.17
N PRO A 33 -0.98 13.09 -20.29
CA PRO A 33 -1.33 11.71 -20.59
C PRO A 33 -0.72 10.70 -19.60
N ASN A 34 0.25 11.10 -18.77
CA ASN A 34 0.85 10.25 -17.75
C ASN A 34 0.01 10.15 -16.47
N LEU A 35 -1.00 11.01 -16.29
CA LEU A 35 -1.86 10.98 -15.11
C LEU A 35 -2.89 9.83 -15.20
N ILE A 36 -3.06 9.12 -14.09
CA ILE A 36 -4.05 8.05 -13.98
C ILE A 36 -5.44 8.69 -13.87
N LYS A 37 -6.29 8.47 -14.87
CA LYS A 37 -7.68 8.94 -14.85
C LYS A 37 -8.48 8.20 -13.79
N LYS A 38 -9.23 8.94 -12.98
CA LYS A 38 -10.14 8.40 -11.97
C LYS A 38 -11.44 9.19 -11.89
N SER A 39 -12.56 8.50 -12.00
CA SER A 39 -13.90 9.06 -11.75
C SER A 39 -14.23 9.00 -10.26
N ILE A 40 -14.54 10.14 -9.66
CA ILE A 40 -14.85 10.26 -8.23
C ILE A 40 -16.23 10.89 -8.05
N ALA A 41 -17.07 10.21 -7.28
CA ALA A 41 -18.32 10.77 -6.77
C ALA A 41 -18.11 11.30 -5.35
N VAL A 42 -18.54 12.54 -5.06
CA VAL A 42 -18.44 13.13 -3.71
C VAL A 42 -19.83 13.34 -3.13
N LEU A 43 -20.09 12.70 -1.99
CA LEU A 43 -21.34 12.82 -1.23
C LEU A 43 -21.03 13.48 0.11
N SER A 44 -21.77 14.51 0.47
CA SER A 44 -21.48 15.30 1.67
C SER A 44 -22.74 15.80 2.36
N THR A 45 -22.64 16.10 3.66
CA THR A 45 -23.70 16.80 4.40
C THR A 45 -23.64 18.32 4.23
N PHE A 46 -22.59 18.83 3.56
CA PHE A 46 -22.34 20.25 3.35
C PHE A 46 -21.97 20.57 1.89
N THR A 47 -21.98 21.84 1.50
CA THR A 47 -21.64 22.29 0.15
C THR A 47 -20.15 22.10 -0.12
N VAL A 48 -19.79 21.24 -1.10
CA VAL A 48 -18.41 20.84 -1.41
C VAL A 48 -17.84 21.49 -2.68
N ASP A 49 -18.62 22.27 -3.43
CA ASP A 49 -18.22 22.88 -4.70
C ASP A 49 -16.90 23.67 -4.61
N LEU A 50 -16.66 24.31 -3.47
CA LEU A 50 -15.46 25.13 -3.25
C LEU A 50 -14.20 24.30 -3.07
N MET A 51 -14.34 23.01 -2.76
CA MET A 51 -13.23 22.07 -2.55
C MET A 51 -12.73 21.47 -3.86
N LYS A 52 -13.51 21.55 -4.96
CA LYS A 52 -13.18 20.96 -6.25
C LYS A 52 -11.77 21.33 -6.76
N PRO A 53 -11.34 22.61 -6.74
CA PRO A 53 -9.99 22.96 -7.19
C PRO A 53 -8.89 22.31 -6.34
N CYS A 54 -9.07 22.23 -5.02
CA CYS A 54 -8.13 21.57 -4.12
C CYS A 54 -8.01 20.07 -4.43
N LEU A 55 -9.13 19.37 -4.64
CA LEU A 55 -9.15 17.95 -5.00
C LEU A 55 -8.37 17.69 -6.30
N VAL A 56 -8.58 18.51 -7.33
CA VAL A 56 -7.89 18.36 -8.62
C VAL A 56 -6.39 18.60 -8.47
N VAL A 57 -5.99 19.69 -7.81
CA VAL A 57 -4.58 20.07 -7.68
C VAL A 57 -3.80 19.04 -6.84
N GLU A 58 -4.34 18.66 -5.68
CA GLU A 58 -3.66 17.72 -4.79
C GLU A 58 -3.61 16.30 -5.38
N ALA A 59 -4.64 15.88 -6.12
CA ALA A 59 -4.63 14.58 -6.81
C ALA A 59 -3.65 14.54 -7.99
N ALA A 60 -3.54 15.63 -8.76
CA ALA A 60 -2.56 15.75 -9.83
C ALA A 60 -1.13 15.66 -9.30
N ALA A 61 -0.85 16.30 -8.15
CA ALA A 61 0.44 16.18 -7.46
C ALA A 61 0.77 14.73 -7.05
N GLN A 62 -0.25 13.87 -6.88
CA GLN A 62 -0.10 12.45 -6.58
C GLN A 62 -0.18 11.54 -7.83
N GLY A 63 -0.30 12.12 -9.03
CA GLY A 63 -0.29 11.41 -10.32
C GLY A 63 -1.67 11.04 -10.88
N PHE A 64 -2.74 11.72 -10.45
CA PHE A 64 -4.11 11.44 -10.88
C PHE A 64 -4.76 12.59 -11.64
N LEU A 65 -5.57 12.25 -12.65
CA LEU A 65 -6.48 13.18 -13.30
C LEU A 65 -7.91 12.83 -12.88
N LEU A 66 -8.55 13.71 -12.13
CA LEU A 66 -9.87 13.45 -11.58
C LEU A 66 -10.98 13.90 -12.53
N ASP A 67 -11.95 13.02 -12.76
CA ASP A 67 -13.29 13.38 -13.18
C ASP A 67 -14.19 13.41 -11.94
N LEU A 68 -14.82 14.55 -11.67
CA LEU A 68 -15.49 14.82 -10.39
C LEU A 68 -16.98 15.05 -10.60
N TRP A 69 -17.79 14.18 -10.00
CA TRP A 69 -19.21 14.38 -9.81
C TRP A 69 -19.51 14.70 -8.34
N LEU A 70 -20.22 15.80 -8.10
CA LEU A 70 -20.61 16.23 -6.75
C LEU A 70 -22.12 15.99 -6.57
N ALA A 71 -22.49 15.25 -5.52
CA ALA A 71 -23.88 15.05 -5.18
C ALA A 71 -24.53 16.36 -4.70
N PRO A 72 -25.85 16.53 -4.87
CA PRO A 72 -26.55 17.66 -4.28
C PRO A 72 -26.41 17.66 -2.75
N PHE A 73 -26.46 18.86 -2.17
CA PHE A 73 -26.30 19.11 -0.74
C PHE A 73 -27.18 18.18 0.13
N GLY A 74 -26.56 17.48 1.09
CA GLY A 74 -27.26 16.68 2.10
C GLY A 74 -27.86 15.35 1.60
N GLN A 75 -27.51 14.91 0.38
CA GLN A 75 -28.15 13.75 -0.25
C GLN A 75 -27.33 12.44 -0.15
N ILE A 76 -26.58 12.23 0.94
CA ILE A 76 -25.77 11.00 1.09
C ILE A 76 -26.64 9.74 0.98
N GLU A 77 -27.65 9.60 1.86
CA GLU A 77 -28.52 8.42 1.90
C GLU A 77 -29.41 8.32 0.67
N GLN A 78 -29.90 9.46 0.15
CA GLN A 78 -30.78 9.49 -1.03
C GLN A 78 -30.06 8.96 -2.28
N GLN A 79 -28.82 9.38 -2.52
CA GLN A 79 -28.05 8.92 -3.68
C GLN A 79 -27.61 7.45 -3.54
N ALA A 80 -27.36 6.97 -2.33
CA ALA A 80 -26.96 5.58 -2.08
C ALA A 80 -28.14 4.61 -2.12
N CYS A 81 -29.33 4.99 -1.64
CA CYS A 81 -30.45 4.05 -1.54
C CYS A 81 -31.29 3.96 -2.82
N ASP A 82 -31.34 5.02 -3.64
CA ASP A 82 -32.08 5.03 -4.91
C ASP A 82 -31.25 4.40 -6.04
N PRO A 83 -31.65 3.23 -6.60
CA PRO A 83 -30.90 2.58 -7.67
C PRO A 83 -30.85 3.38 -8.97
N SER A 84 -31.75 4.35 -9.15
CA SER A 84 -31.81 5.23 -10.34
C SER A 84 -31.06 6.55 -10.16
N SER A 85 -30.39 6.73 -9.02
CA SER A 85 -29.71 7.97 -8.65
C SER A 85 -28.59 8.35 -9.63
N LEU A 86 -28.24 9.65 -9.62
CA LEU A 86 -27.17 10.19 -10.43
C LEU A 86 -25.79 9.63 -10.05
N LEU A 87 -25.62 9.17 -8.79
CA LEU A 87 -24.42 8.47 -8.34
C LEU A 87 -24.12 7.25 -9.23
N TYR A 88 -25.12 6.40 -9.46
CA TYR A 88 -24.92 5.17 -10.23
C TYR A 88 -24.78 5.43 -11.73
N GLN A 89 -25.42 6.49 -12.22
CA GLN A 89 -25.24 6.95 -13.60
C GLN A 89 -23.83 7.50 -13.86
N ALA A 90 -23.18 8.10 -12.85
CA ALA A 90 -21.82 8.63 -12.94
C ALA A 90 -20.73 7.54 -13.00
N GLN A 91 -21.06 6.27 -12.70
CA GLN A 91 -20.16 5.11 -12.72
C GLN A 91 -18.76 5.39 -12.10
N PRO A 92 -18.69 5.85 -10.84
CA PRO A 92 -17.44 6.27 -10.24
C PRO A 92 -16.49 5.10 -9.96
N ASP A 93 -15.17 5.34 -10.07
CA ASP A 93 -14.15 4.44 -9.55
C ASP A 93 -14.09 4.50 -8.01
N VAL A 94 -14.37 5.67 -7.44
CA VAL A 94 -14.31 5.95 -6.01
C VAL A 94 -15.47 6.82 -5.57
N VAL A 95 -16.10 6.46 -4.46
CA VAL A 95 -17.13 7.27 -3.81
C VAL A 95 -16.58 7.84 -2.50
N LEU A 96 -16.40 9.15 -2.45
CA LEU A 96 -15.95 9.88 -1.26
C LEU A 96 -17.16 10.38 -0.47
N ILE A 97 -17.28 9.95 0.78
CA ILE A 97 -18.35 10.34 1.71
C ILE A 97 -17.78 11.27 2.77
N LEU A 98 -18.31 12.49 2.86
CA LEU A 98 -17.88 13.55 3.77
C LEU A 98 -19.02 13.96 4.73
N PRO A 99 -19.25 13.18 5.80
CA PRO A 99 -20.23 13.54 6.81
C PRO A 99 -19.61 14.51 7.83
N ARG A 100 -20.33 15.58 8.17
CA ARG A 100 -19.98 16.44 9.29
C ARG A 100 -20.68 15.95 10.55
N ILE A 101 -20.00 15.97 11.70
CA ILE A 101 -20.59 15.46 12.95
C ILE A 101 -21.85 16.25 13.34
N GLU A 102 -21.84 17.56 13.14
CA GLU A 102 -22.96 18.47 13.44
C GLU A 102 -24.20 18.20 12.58
N ASP A 103 -24.03 17.59 11.40
CA ASP A 103 -25.13 17.29 10.48
C ASP A 103 -25.57 15.82 10.61
N TRP A 104 -24.62 14.92 10.80
CA TRP A 104 -24.87 13.48 10.85
C TRP A 104 -25.40 13.02 12.22
N VAL A 105 -24.89 13.63 13.29
CA VAL A 105 -25.23 13.34 14.68
C VAL A 105 -25.43 14.66 15.46
N PRO A 106 -26.49 15.44 15.17
CA PRO A 106 -26.65 16.78 15.75
C PRO A 106 -26.69 16.80 17.28
N GLU A 107 -27.22 15.75 17.92
CA GLU A 107 -27.26 15.61 19.37
C GLU A 107 -25.86 15.55 19.97
N ALA A 108 -24.92 14.87 19.28
CA ALA A 108 -23.52 14.83 19.69
C ALA A 108 -22.81 16.17 19.46
N GLY A 109 -23.28 16.99 18.50
CA GLY A 109 -22.70 18.30 18.21
C GLY A 109 -23.10 19.40 19.20
N TYR A 110 -24.39 19.47 19.54
CA TYR A 110 -24.97 20.62 20.25
C TYR A 110 -25.61 20.29 21.61
N HIS A 111 -25.99 19.03 21.85
CA HIS A 111 -26.77 18.63 23.04
C HIS A 111 -26.11 17.48 23.81
N PHE A 112 -24.79 17.35 23.72
CA PHE A 112 -24.07 16.20 24.25
C PHE A 112 -24.24 16.02 25.77
N ILE A 113 -24.26 17.11 26.54
CA ILE A 113 -24.39 17.07 28.02
C ILE A 113 -25.74 16.51 28.49
N SER A 114 -26.79 16.64 27.68
CA SER A 114 -28.11 16.10 28.03
C SER A 114 -28.24 14.59 27.77
N LEU A 115 -27.25 13.95 27.14
CA LEU A 115 -27.33 12.54 26.78
C LEU A 115 -26.91 11.65 27.96
N SER A 116 -27.79 10.73 28.35
CA SER A 116 -27.42 9.65 29.27
C SER A 116 -26.42 8.69 28.60
N PRO A 117 -25.65 7.89 29.36
CA PRO A 117 -24.75 6.89 28.77
C PRO A 117 -25.46 5.90 27.83
N GLU A 118 -26.71 5.56 28.12
CA GLU A 118 -27.54 4.69 27.27
C GLU A 118 -27.90 5.40 25.95
N ASP A 119 -28.31 6.68 26.03
CA ASP A 119 -28.60 7.48 24.84
C ASP A 119 -27.36 7.69 23.97
N GLN A 120 -26.17 7.87 24.59
CA GLN A 120 -24.90 7.98 23.89
C GLN A 120 -24.62 6.71 23.07
N GLU A 121 -24.74 5.52 23.67
CA GLU A 121 -24.49 4.26 22.96
C GLU A 121 -25.52 3.99 21.87
N ALA A 122 -26.80 4.30 22.11
CA ALA A 122 -27.86 4.20 21.10
C ALA A 122 -27.60 5.15 19.92
N LEU A 123 -27.19 6.39 20.21
CA LEU A 123 -26.85 7.40 19.22
C LEU A 123 -25.65 6.97 18.37
N LYS A 124 -24.61 6.46 19.02
CA LYS A 124 -23.42 5.90 18.36
C LYS A 124 -23.80 4.76 17.42
N THR A 125 -24.56 3.79 17.92
CA THR A 125 -25.01 2.64 17.14
C THR A 125 -25.78 3.10 15.91
N ARG A 126 -26.77 3.99 16.09
CA ARG A 126 -27.57 4.54 14.98
C ARG A 126 -26.73 5.27 13.95
N ALA A 127 -25.79 6.13 14.38
CA ALA A 127 -24.94 6.91 13.49
C ALA A 127 -24.06 6.04 12.60
N ILE A 128 -23.47 4.98 13.18
CA ILE A 128 -22.59 4.04 12.47
C ILE A 128 -23.39 3.11 11.56
N SER A 129 -24.55 2.60 12.01
CA SER A 129 -25.41 1.76 11.18
C SER A 129 -25.87 2.48 9.91
N ARG A 130 -26.18 3.79 9.98
CA ARG A 130 -26.53 4.58 8.78
C ARG A 130 -25.37 4.66 7.78
N LEU A 131 -24.14 4.93 8.24
CA LEU A 131 -22.97 4.97 7.34
C LEU A 131 -22.63 3.60 6.78
N GLN A 132 -22.75 2.55 7.61
CA GLN A 132 -22.58 1.17 7.17
C GLN A 132 -23.58 0.83 6.06
N GLN A 133 -24.87 1.14 6.25
CA GLN A 133 -25.89 0.91 5.24
C GLN A 133 -25.59 1.66 3.94
N VAL A 134 -25.23 2.94 4.02
CA VAL A 134 -24.82 3.72 2.83
C VAL A 134 -23.68 3.02 2.07
N ALA A 135 -22.64 2.57 2.78
CA ALA A 135 -21.51 1.89 2.16
C ALA A 135 -21.92 0.53 1.55
N GLU A 136 -22.76 -0.26 2.24
CA GLU A 136 -23.29 -1.54 1.76
C GLU A 136 -24.13 -1.36 0.49
N GLU A 137 -25.02 -0.37 0.44
CA GLU A 137 -25.87 -0.08 -0.72
C GLU A 137 -25.04 0.37 -1.94
N ILE A 138 -23.97 1.14 -1.73
CA ILE A 138 -23.04 1.52 -2.80
C ILE A 138 -22.26 0.30 -3.30
N ARG A 139 -21.75 -0.53 -2.38
CA ARG A 139 -20.94 -1.73 -2.71
C ARG A 139 -21.75 -2.86 -3.32
N SER A 140 -23.04 -2.99 -3.01
CA SER A 140 -23.91 -4.00 -3.61
C SER A 140 -24.26 -3.70 -5.08
N ARG A 141 -24.12 -2.42 -5.49
CA ARG A 141 -24.47 -1.96 -6.85
C ARG A 141 -23.27 -1.56 -7.70
N THR A 142 -22.10 -1.37 -7.09
CA THR A 142 -20.90 -0.89 -7.79
C THR A 142 -19.63 -1.57 -7.30
N GLN A 143 -18.60 -1.58 -8.15
CA GLN A 143 -17.24 -1.96 -7.74
C GLN A 143 -16.43 -0.77 -7.22
N ALA A 144 -17.04 0.40 -7.05
CA ALA A 144 -16.38 1.62 -6.61
C ALA A 144 -15.79 1.46 -5.20
N THR A 145 -14.59 2.00 -4.97
CA THR A 145 -14.02 2.04 -3.62
C THR A 145 -14.74 3.12 -2.81
N VAL A 146 -15.26 2.79 -1.63
CA VAL A 146 -15.94 3.77 -0.75
C VAL A 146 -14.95 4.33 0.26
N LEU A 147 -14.66 5.63 0.17
CA LEU A 147 -13.84 6.36 1.12
C LEU A 147 -14.71 7.15 2.08
N MET A 148 -14.73 6.75 3.35
CA MET A 148 -15.52 7.41 4.39
C MET A 148 -14.64 8.32 5.22
N ALA A 149 -14.90 9.63 5.18
CA ALA A 149 -14.28 10.55 6.12
C ALA A 149 -14.79 10.28 7.53
N ASN A 150 -13.86 10.14 8.47
CA ASN A 150 -14.19 10.13 9.89
C ASN A 150 -14.55 11.55 10.37
N PHE A 151 -14.99 11.67 11.61
CA PHE A 151 -15.48 12.92 12.18
C PHE A 151 -14.34 13.75 12.76
N ALA A 152 -14.19 14.98 12.26
CA ALA A 152 -13.30 15.96 12.85
C ALA A 152 -13.80 16.36 14.26
N PRO A 153 -12.88 16.61 15.22
CA PRO A 153 -13.26 17.12 16.53
C PRO A 153 -13.83 18.54 16.42
N LEU A 154 -14.75 18.87 17.32
CA LEU A 154 -15.37 20.19 17.37
C LEU A 154 -14.43 21.22 18.02
N PRO A 155 -14.45 22.49 17.58
CA PRO A 155 -13.59 23.52 18.16
C PRO A 155 -14.08 24.06 19.51
N TRP A 156 -15.25 23.61 19.99
CA TRP A 156 -15.81 23.93 21.31
C TRP A 156 -15.89 22.69 22.20
N LEU A 157 -16.00 22.94 23.51
CA LEU A 157 -16.20 21.91 24.53
C LEU A 157 -17.67 21.93 24.98
N ALA A 158 -18.27 20.76 25.19
CA ALA A 158 -19.68 20.65 25.52
C ALA A 158 -20.02 21.20 26.92
N ALA A 159 -19.16 20.96 27.93
CA ALA A 159 -19.25 21.50 29.29
C ALA A 159 -18.07 22.42 29.64
N GLY A 160 -17.36 22.97 28.64
CA GLY A 160 -16.18 23.79 28.89
C GLY A 160 -15.09 23.00 29.64
N MET A 161 -14.48 23.60 30.65
CA MET A 161 -13.43 22.95 31.45
C MET A 161 -13.93 21.75 32.27
N ALA A 162 -15.24 21.62 32.48
CA ALA A 162 -15.80 20.48 33.21
C ALA A 162 -15.80 19.18 32.39
N ASP A 163 -15.54 19.22 31.08
CA ASP A 163 -15.46 18.03 30.21
C ASP A 163 -14.50 16.96 30.76
N SER A 164 -13.41 17.36 31.41
CA SER A 164 -12.43 16.43 31.99
C SER A 164 -12.95 15.67 33.21
N THR A 165 -14.11 16.05 33.74
CA THR A 165 -14.75 15.40 34.90
C THR A 165 -15.88 14.45 34.48
N LEU A 166 -16.30 14.51 33.21
CA LEU A 166 -17.33 13.64 32.67
C LEU A 166 -16.81 12.21 32.52
N ALA A 167 -17.66 11.22 32.80
CA ALA A 167 -17.34 9.81 32.55
C ALA A 167 -17.06 9.56 31.05
N THR A 168 -17.81 10.26 30.18
CA THR A 168 -17.59 10.31 28.74
C THR A 168 -17.67 11.77 28.29
N SER A 169 -16.57 12.33 27.81
CA SER A 169 -16.55 13.67 27.21
C SER A 169 -17.01 13.63 25.74
N GLN A 170 -17.40 14.79 25.19
CA GLN A 170 -17.80 14.91 23.78
C GLN A 170 -16.68 14.46 22.83
N ILE A 171 -15.42 14.80 23.17
CA ILE A 171 -14.25 14.38 22.40
C ILE A 171 -14.09 12.86 22.42
N SER A 172 -14.15 12.24 23.60
CA SER A 172 -14.05 10.78 23.74
C SER A 172 -15.17 10.06 22.99
N PHE A 173 -16.39 10.60 23.02
CA PHE A 173 -17.51 10.08 22.26
C PHE A 173 -17.27 10.13 20.74
N ILE A 174 -16.83 11.27 20.20
CA ILE A 174 -16.49 11.42 18.77
C ILE A 174 -15.34 10.48 18.37
N GLN A 175 -14.34 10.30 19.22
CA GLN A 175 -13.28 9.31 18.99
C GLN A 175 -13.84 7.89 18.94
N SER A 176 -14.76 7.54 19.84
CA SER A 176 -15.40 6.23 19.83
C SER A 176 -16.27 5.98 18.58
N LEU A 177 -16.86 7.04 18.00
CA LEU A 177 -17.53 7.00 16.70
C LEU A 177 -16.54 6.72 15.58
N ASN A 178 -15.40 7.42 15.58
CA ASN A 178 -14.34 7.23 14.58
C ASN A 178 -13.76 5.80 14.63
N ASP A 179 -13.54 5.26 15.83
CA ASP A 179 -13.07 3.88 16.01
C ASP A 179 -14.10 2.86 15.51
N ALA A 180 -15.38 3.09 15.80
CA ALA A 180 -16.47 2.23 15.31
C ALA A 180 -16.59 2.29 13.77
N LEU A 181 -16.46 3.47 13.16
CA LEU A 181 -16.47 3.63 11.71
C LEU A 181 -15.27 2.93 11.05
N ALA A 182 -14.08 3.02 11.66
CA ALA A 182 -12.90 2.30 11.21
C ALA A 182 -13.09 0.78 11.29
N ALA A 183 -13.74 0.27 12.35
CA ALA A 183 -14.08 -1.14 12.48
C ALA A 183 -15.10 -1.63 11.45
N VAL A 184 -16.04 -0.77 11.02
CA VAL A 184 -16.92 -1.05 9.88
C VAL A 184 -16.11 -1.15 8.59
N CYS A 185 -15.27 -0.15 8.30
CA CYS A 185 -14.45 -0.15 7.09
C CYS A 185 -13.50 -1.35 7.01
N GLY A 186 -12.95 -1.78 8.15
CA GLY A 186 -12.05 -2.92 8.22
C GLY A 186 -12.72 -4.27 7.94
N ARG A 187 -14.05 -4.36 8.10
CA ARG A 187 -14.83 -5.58 7.84
C ARG A 187 -15.51 -5.58 6.47
N LEU A 188 -15.89 -4.41 5.95
CA LEU A 188 -16.62 -4.29 4.69
C LEU A 188 -15.66 -4.15 3.50
N PRO A 189 -15.55 -5.15 2.59
CA PRO A 189 -14.62 -5.11 1.48
C PRO A 189 -14.88 -3.94 0.53
N GLY A 190 -13.81 -3.34 0.00
CA GLY A 190 -13.90 -2.20 -0.90
C GLY A 190 -14.21 -0.87 -0.21
N THR A 191 -14.08 -0.80 1.12
CA THR A 191 -14.24 0.42 1.89
C THR A 191 -12.98 0.79 2.67
N ALA A 192 -12.79 2.08 2.93
CA ALA A 192 -11.63 2.59 3.63
C ALA A 192 -11.90 3.95 4.30
N ILE A 193 -11.17 4.24 5.37
CA ILE A 193 -11.21 5.53 6.05
C ILE A 193 -10.39 6.58 5.28
N LEU A 194 -10.94 7.79 5.24
CA LEU A 194 -10.22 9.05 5.07
C LEU A 194 -10.16 9.77 6.43
N ASP A 195 -8.96 10.05 6.94
CA ASP A 195 -8.79 10.59 8.29
C ASP A 195 -8.91 12.12 8.33
N ALA A 196 -10.15 12.61 8.26
CA ALA A 196 -10.47 14.03 8.39
C ALA A 196 -10.17 14.57 9.80
N ALA A 197 -10.25 13.74 10.85
CA ALA A 197 -9.86 14.12 12.21
C ALA A 197 -8.37 14.47 12.30
N ARG A 198 -7.51 13.68 11.65
CA ARG A 198 -6.09 13.99 11.52
C ARG A 198 -5.84 15.26 10.71
N ALA A 199 -6.53 15.43 9.58
CA ALA A 199 -6.43 16.66 8.78
C ALA A 199 -6.82 17.90 9.60
N ALA A 200 -7.88 17.82 10.41
CA ALA A 200 -8.30 18.90 11.31
C ALA A 200 -7.28 19.19 12.40
N ALA A 201 -6.60 18.16 12.94
CA ALA A 201 -5.53 18.34 13.91
C ALA A 201 -4.28 19.01 13.31
N GLU A 202 -3.96 18.73 12.04
CA GLU A 202 -2.81 19.33 11.33
C GLU A 202 -3.06 20.80 10.97
N VAL A 203 -4.27 21.13 10.50
CA VAL A 203 -4.69 22.52 10.23
C VAL A 203 -4.86 23.30 11.54
N GLY A 204 -5.28 22.61 12.61
CA GLY A 204 -5.70 23.20 13.86
C GLY A 204 -7.20 23.50 13.86
N MET A 205 -7.90 23.08 14.91
CA MET A 205 -9.37 23.11 14.98
C MET A 205 -9.98 24.52 14.79
N ARG A 206 -9.25 25.57 15.18
CA ARG A 206 -9.67 26.97 14.99
C ARG A 206 -9.69 27.42 13.53
N HIS A 207 -8.89 26.78 12.70
CA HIS A 207 -8.78 27.07 11.27
C HIS A 207 -9.51 26.01 10.43
N TRP A 208 -10.21 25.06 11.05
CA TRP A 208 -10.93 24.01 10.33
C TRP A 208 -12.17 24.55 9.60
N ASN A 209 -12.90 25.46 10.26
CA ASN A 209 -14.15 26.01 9.73
C ASN A 209 -14.03 27.48 9.33
N ASP A 210 -14.73 27.86 8.25
CA ASP A 210 -15.09 29.25 7.90
C ASP A 210 -16.54 29.50 8.37
N GLU A 211 -16.69 30.20 9.49
CA GLU A 211 -18.00 30.51 10.08
C GLU A 211 -18.88 31.32 9.11
N ARG A 212 -18.29 32.27 8.38
CA ARG A 212 -19.04 33.11 7.45
C ARG A 212 -19.64 32.26 6.33
N MET A 213 -18.85 31.37 5.75
CA MET A 213 -19.29 30.49 4.66
C MET A 213 -20.22 29.37 5.15
N THR A 214 -20.09 28.96 6.42
CA THR A 214 -21.05 28.08 7.09
C THR A 214 -22.47 28.65 7.03
N TYR A 215 -22.64 29.92 7.41
CA TYR A 215 -23.96 30.56 7.41
C TYR A 215 -24.41 31.02 6.02
N LEU A 216 -23.50 31.53 5.20
CA LEU A 216 -23.84 32.09 3.89
C LEU A 216 -24.19 31.03 2.84
N ALA A 217 -23.45 29.91 2.81
CA ALA A 217 -23.51 28.96 1.71
C ALA A 217 -23.52 27.49 2.15
N LYS A 218 -23.65 27.22 3.47
CA LYS A 218 -23.51 25.87 4.04
C LYS A 218 -22.21 25.18 3.61
N ALA A 219 -21.14 25.96 3.44
CA ALA A 219 -19.80 25.51 3.05
C ALA A 219 -18.86 25.75 4.25
N PRO A 220 -18.82 24.85 5.24
CA PRO A 220 -18.18 25.13 6.51
C PRO A 220 -16.67 25.06 6.49
N LEU A 221 -16.05 24.36 5.54
CA LEU A 221 -14.58 24.20 5.54
C LEU A 221 -13.87 25.49 5.11
N SER A 222 -12.81 25.84 5.84
CA SER A 222 -11.85 26.86 5.42
C SER A 222 -11.04 26.40 4.19
N LEU A 223 -10.27 27.32 3.58
CA LEU A 223 -9.40 26.95 2.47
C LEU A 223 -8.31 25.96 2.90
N GLU A 224 -7.74 26.18 4.07
CA GLU A 224 -6.72 25.33 4.68
C GLU A 224 -7.27 23.93 4.97
N ALA A 225 -8.50 23.84 5.49
CA ALA A 225 -9.17 22.56 5.71
C ALA A 225 -9.48 21.83 4.40
N MET A 226 -9.98 22.55 3.38
CA MET A 226 -10.22 21.98 2.05
C MET A 226 -8.93 21.45 1.41
N SER A 227 -7.83 22.19 1.51
CA SER A 227 -6.52 21.76 1.00
C SER A 227 -5.98 20.55 1.75
N ALA A 228 -6.02 20.56 3.09
CA ALA A 228 -5.54 19.44 3.90
C ALA A 228 -6.36 18.16 3.67
N LEU A 229 -7.69 18.27 3.60
CA LEU A 229 -8.57 17.13 3.34
C LEU A 229 -8.40 16.61 1.91
N ALA A 230 -8.17 17.50 0.93
CA ALA A 230 -7.86 17.10 -0.45
C ALA A 230 -6.50 16.39 -0.56
N ALA A 231 -5.48 16.86 0.16
CA ALA A 231 -4.17 16.22 0.22
C ALA A 231 -4.26 14.83 0.88
N ALA A 232 -5.00 14.72 1.99
CA ALA A 232 -5.28 13.43 2.64
C ALA A 232 -6.03 12.47 1.71
N PHE A 233 -7.03 12.96 0.96
CA PHE A 233 -7.76 12.19 -0.05
C PHE A 233 -6.82 11.70 -1.16
N ALA A 234 -6.02 12.59 -1.75
CA ALA A 234 -5.11 12.26 -2.84
C ALA A 234 -4.07 11.20 -2.41
N ARG A 235 -3.51 11.36 -1.21
CA ARG A 235 -2.59 10.39 -0.61
C ARG A 235 -3.27 9.04 -0.35
N ARG A 236 -4.51 9.05 0.16
CA ARG A 236 -5.29 7.82 0.38
C ARG A 236 -5.62 7.13 -0.94
N LEU A 237 -6.08 7.86 -1.94
CA LEU A 237 -6.34 7.38 -3.30
C LEU A 237 -5.08 6.72 -3.90
N ARG A 238 -3.92 7.35 -3.72
CA ARG A 238 -2.63 6.79 -4.12
C ARG A 238 -2.34 5.46 -3.44
N SER A 239 -2.50 5.38 -2.11
CA SER A 239 -2.26 4.15 -1.36
C SER A 239 -3.12 2.97 -1.80
N LEU A 240 -4.32 3.25 -2.34
CA LEU A 240 -5.27 2.25 -2.81
C LEU A 240 -5.08 1.87 -4.28
N THR A 241 -4.49 2.76 -5.08
CA THR A 241 -4.37 2.57 -6.53
C THR A 241 -2.96 2.19 -6.96
N VAL A 242 -1.93 2.73 -6.31
CA VAL A 242 -0.52 2.60 -6.69
C VAL A 242 0.20 1.67 -5.73
N THR A 243 1.01 0.76 -6.28
CA THR A 243 1.82 -0.15 -5.45
C THR A 243 2.89 0.65 -4.70
N PRO A 244 3.00 0.50 -3.36
CA PRO A 244 4.04 1.17 -2.59
C PRO A 244 5.43 0.64 -2.96
N LYS A 245 6.42 1.51 -2.81
CA LYS A 245 7.83 1.20 -3.01
C LYS A 245 8.32 0.26 -1.90
N LYS A 246 9.38 -0.49 -2.18
CA LYS A 246 9.83 -1.60 -1.32
C LYS A 246 11.13 -1.29 -0.58
N CYS A 247 11.98 -0.43 -1.13
CA CYS A 247 13.30 -0.16 -0.58
C CYS A 247 13.62 1.33 -0.57
N LEU A 248 14.12 1.81 0.56
CA LEU A 248 14.76 3.11 0.72
C LEU A 248 16.27 2.92 0.59
N VAL A 249 16.85 3.55 -0.43
CA VAL A 249 18.28 3.60 -0.70
C VAL A 249 18.81 4.96 -0.25
N LEU A 250 19.79 4.95 0.65
CA LEU A 250 20.31 6.13 1.32
C LEU A 250 21.77 6.37 0.90
N ASP A 251 22.10 7.62 0.66
CA ASP A 251 23.48 8.10 0.80
C ASP A 251 23.90 8.16 2.28
N LEU A 252 25.19 8.37 2.57
CA LEU A 252 25.72 8.45 3.93
C LEU A 252 26.10 9.89 4.34
N ASP A 253 27.11 10.48 3.69
CA ASP A 253 27.65 11.78 4.07
C ASP A 253 26.63 12.90 3.84
N ASN A 254 26.47 13.81 4.81
CA ASN A 254 25.40 14.83 4.82
C ASN A 254 23.96 14.31 4.71
N THR A 255 23.77 12.99 4.75
CA THR A 255 22.47 12.31 4.67
C THR A 255 22.11 11.61 5.98
N LEU A 256 22.98 10.71 6.48
CA LEU A 256 22.82 10.01 7.76
C LEU A 256 23.62 10.64 8.91
N TRP A 257 24.55 11.52 8.59
CA TRP A 257 25.28 12.37 9.52
C TRP A 257 25.71 13.63 8.79
N GLY A 258 26.07 14.69 9.52
CA GLY A 258 26.62 15.88 8.90
C GLY A 258 28.13 15.77 8.68
N GLY A 259 28.63 16.26 7.55
CA GLY A 259 30.04 16.21 7.18
C GLY A 259 30.41 14.98 6.36
N VAL A 260 31.66 14.98 5.90
CA VAL A 260 32.25 13.93 5.05
C VAL A 260 33.14 13.04 5.91
N LEU A 261 32.78 11.77 6.06
CA LEU A 261 33.48 10.83 6.95
C LEU A 261 34.97 10.70 6.63
N GLY A 262 35.32 10.66 5.34
CA GLY A 262 36.72 10.54 4.90
C GLY A 262 37.61 11.74 5.24
N GLU A 263 37.00 12.91 5.50
CA GLU A 263 37.70 14.15 5.85
C GLU A 263 37.69 14.42 7.35
N ALA A 264 36.51 14.27 7.97
CA ALA A 264 36.29 14.59 9.38
C ALA A 264 36.65 13.44 10.33
N GLY A 265 36.71 12.21 9.82
CA GLY A 265 36.84 11.00 10.63
C GLY A 265 35.61 10.73 11.51
N LEU A 266 35.65 9.62 12.25
CA LEU A 266 34.53 9.14 13.06
C LEU A 266 34.07 10.14 14.12
N GLU A 267 35.00 10.85 14.76
CA GLU A 267 34.69 11.82 15.83
C GLU A 267 34.24 13.19 15.29
N GLY A 268 34.53 13.49 14.03
CA GLY A 268 34.27 14.80 13.42
C GLY A 268 32.94 14.89 12.66
N ILE A 269 32.27 13.77 12.38
CA ILE A 269 30.94 13.79 11.78
C ILE A 269 29.89 14.28 12.79
N ALA A 270 28.96 15.10 12.32
CA ALA A 270 27.87 15.60 13.15
C ALA A 270 26.79 14.53 13.30
N LEU A 271 26.91 13.74 14.35
CA LEU A 271 25.92 12.75 14.78
C LEU A 271 25.94 12.68 16.31
N GLY A 272 24.86 13.06 16.98
CA GLY A 272 24.92 13.29 18.43
C GLY A 272 23.63 13.80 19.04
N PRO A 273 23.59 14.01 20.36
CA PRO A 273 22.43 14.57 21.06
C PRO A 273 22.24 16.08 20.82
N ASP A 274 23.28 16.77 20.36
CA ASP A 274 23.30 18.21 20.15
C ASP A 274 23.16 18.60 18.68
N TYR A 275 22.74 19.83 18.42
CA TYR A 275 22.61 20.38 17.07
C TYR A 275 24.00 20.61 16.44
N PRO A 276 24.22 20.25 15.15
CA PRO A 276 23.24 19.73 14.20
C PRO A 276 23.09 18.20 14.17
N GLY A 277 23.89 17.46 14.96
CA GLY A 277 23.90 15.98 14.94
C GLY A 277 22.57 15.34 15.35
N ASN A 278 21.81 15.96 16.23
CA ASN A 278 20.52 15.43 16.70
C ASN A 278 19.45 15.37 15.61
N VAL A 279 19.55 16.22 14.60
CA VAL A 279 18.67 16.20 13.42
C VAL A 279 18.82 14.88 12.66
N PHE A 280 20.07 14.40 12.52
CA PHE A 280 20.36 13.11 11.88
C PHE A 280 19.96 11.92 12.75
N VAL A 281 20.10 12.03 14.07
CA VAL A 281 19.57 11.02 15.01
C VAL A 281 18.05 10.90 14.89
N ASP A 282 17.34 12.02 14.76
CA ASP A 282 15.89 11.99 14.52
C ASP A 282 15.53 11.43 13.15
N PHE A 283 16.33 11.70 12.12
CA PHE A 283 16.17 11.08 10.81
C PHE A 283 16.38 9.56 10.86
N HIS A 284 17.38 9.07 11.60
CA HIS A 284 17.58 7.64 11.85
C HIS A 284 16.34 6.99 12.47
N LYS A 285 15.68 7.64 13.44
CA LYS A 285 14.43 7.12 14.04
C LYS A 285 13.33 6.95 13.00
N ARG A 286 13.23 7.86 12.01
CA ARG A 286 12.22 7.77 10.94
C ARG A 286 12.54 6.66 9.94
N ILE A 287 13.81 6.49 9.60
CA ILE A 287 14.28 5.39 8.74
C ILE A 287 14.02 4.04 9.42
N LEU A 288 14.31 3.93 10.73
CA LEU A 288 14.04 2.71 11.51
C LEU A 288 12.53 2.42 11.59
N ALA A 289 11.68 3.43 11.77
CA ALA A 289 10.23 3.24 11.74
C ALA A 289 9.73 2.68 10.39
N LEU A 290 10.33 3.10 9.26
CA LEU A 290 10.04 2.51 7.95
C LEU A 290 10.50 1.05 7.87
N ARG A 291 11.69 0.73 8.40
CA ARG A 291 12.17 -0.66 8.49
C ARG A 291 11.25 -1.53 9.32
N ASP A 292 10.80 -1.03 10.47
CA ASP A 292 9.84 -1.73 11.32
C ASP A 292 8.52 -1.95 10.59
N ALA A 293 8.11 -1.02 9.72
CA ALA A 293 6.96 -1.19 8.81
C ALA A 293 7.23 -2.11 7.60
N GLY A 294 8.41 -2.72 7.49
CA GLY A 294 8.74 -3.69 6.44
C GLY A 294 9.44 -3.13 5.20
N VAL A 295 9.87 -1.87 5.22
CA VAL A 295 10.65 -1.26 4.14
C VAL A 295 12.10 -1.75 4.22
N LEU A 296 12.65 -2.17 3.08
CA LEU A 296 14.06 -2.56 2.99
C LEU A 296 14.94 -1.32 3.01
N LEU A 297 16.04 -1.38 3.75
CA LEU A 297 17.04 -0.32 3.74
C LEU A 297 18.25 -0.76 2.93
N ALA A 298 18.78 0.13 2.10
CA ALA A 298 20.05 -0.08 1.42
C ALA A 298 20.89 1.19 1.43
N VAL A 299 22.20 1.03 1.21
CA VAL A 299 23.15 2.14 1.06
C VAL A 299 23.68 2.17 -0.36
N ALA A 300 23.73 3.37 -0.95
CA ALA A 300 24.45 3.67 -2.19
C ALA A 300 25.25 4.97 -1.98
N SER A 301 26.51 4.83 -1.58
CA SER A 301 27.33 5.96 -1.12
C SER A 301 28.74 5.94 -1.68
N LYS A 302 29.32 7.14 -1.81
CA LYS A 302 30.71 7.33 -2.25
C LYS A 302 31.66 7.36 -1.04
N ASN A 303 31.83 6.21 -0.40
CA ASN A 303 32.71 6.04 0.76
C ASN A 303 33.58 4.79 0.62
N ASN A 304 34.59 4.67 1.48
CA ASN A 304 35.19 3.38 1.77
C ASN A 304 34.20 2.54 2.61
N GLU A 305 33.93 1.31 2.19
CA GLU A 305 32.98 0.43 2.87
C GLU A 305 33.34 0.16 4.33
N VAL A 306 34.62 -0.08 4.62
CA VAL A 306 35.09 -0.42 5.97
C VAL A 306 34.85 0.75 6.92
N ASP A 307 35.22 1.97 6.50
CA ASP A 307 35.04 3.18 7.30
C ASP A 307 33.56 3.49 7.52
N ALA A 308 32.73 3.35 6.47
CA ALA A 308 31.30 3.56 6.55
C ALA A 308 30.61 2.58 7.52
N VAL A 309 31.00 1.30 7.49
CA VAL A 309 30.53 0.28 8.44
C VAL A 309 31.00 0.62 9.86
N GLN A 310 32.25 1.03 10.02
CA GLN A 310 32.78 1.46 11.32
C GLN A 310 31.98 2.63 11.90
N ALA A 311 31.62 3.62 11.06
CA ALA A 311 30.81 4.75 11.49
C ALA A 311 29.41 4.34 11.93
N LEU A 312 28.75 3.45 11.19
CA LEU A 312 27.42 2.97 11.56
C LEU A 312 27.44 2.13 12.85
N ASP A 313 28.40 1.22 12.99
CA ASP A 313 28.40 0.23 14.08
C ASP A 313 29.05 0.71 15.38
N HIS A 314 30.06 1.58 15.29
CA HIS A 314 30.82 2.02 16.46
C HIS A 314 30.56 3.47 16.89
N HIS A 315 29.95 4.32 16.07
CA HIS A 315 29.60 5.66 16.53
C HIS A 315 28.49 5.59 17.61
N PRO A 316 28.70 6.14 18.82
CA PRO A 316 27.80 5.93 19.96
C PRO A 316 26.39 6.49 19.72
N ALA A 317 26.28 7.61 19.00
CA ALA A 317 25.00 8.23 18.66
C ALA A 317 24.33 7.66 17.38
N SER A 318 25.00 6.76 16.65
CA SER A 318 24.35 6.10 15.53
C SER A 318 23.26 5.19 16.07
N LEU A 319 22.07 5.22 15.47
CA LEU A 319 20.99 4.25 15.74
C LEU A 319 20.89 3.21 14.62
N LEU A 320 21.35 3.56 13.42
CA LEU A 320 21.47 2.64 12.30
C LEU A 320 22.74 1.80 12.47
N ARG A 321 22.65 0.53 12.09
CA ARG A 321 23.75 -0.44 12.16
C ARG A 321 23.85 -1.12 10.81
N ARG A 322 25.00 -1.68 10.46
CA ARG A 322 25.18 -2.40 9.18
C ARG A 322 24.12 -3.49 8.99
N ARG A 323 23.75 -4.19 10.07
CA ARG A 323 22.68 -5.21 10.09
C ARG A 323 21.28 -4.70 9.75
N HIS A 324 21.03 -3.39 9.81
CA HIS A 324 19.73 -2.84 9.44
C HIS A 324 19.55 -2.71 7.92
N PHE A 325 20.63 -2.82 7.13
CA PHE A 325 20.63 -2.68 5.68
C PHE A 325 20.70 -4.03 4.97
N SER A 326 19.75 -4.27 4.07
CA SER A 326 19.63 -5.47 3.24
C SER A 326 20.63 -5.52 2.09
N ALA A 327 21.13 -4.36 1.64
CA ALA A 327 22.20 -4.22 0.66
C ALA A 327 23.07 -3.01 1.01
N PHE A 328 24.35 -3.05 0.67
CA PHE A 328 25.31 -2.03 1.06
C PHE A 328 26.34 -1.84 -0.06
N GLU A 329 26.19 -0.79 -0.84
CA GLU A 329 27.13 -0.41 -1.90
C GLU A 329 27.83 0.90 -1.46
N ALA A 330 29.06 0.77 -0.95
CA ALA A 330 29.88 1.91 -0.53
C ALA A 330 31.22 1.87 -1.28
N HIS A 331 31.31 2.65 -2.36
CA HIS A 331 32.46 2.69 -3.26
C HIS A 331 32.39 3.91 -4.20
N TRP A 332 33.42 4.13 -5.02
CA TRP A 332 33.53 5.32 -5.89
C TRP A 332 32.91 5.20 -7.29
N GLU A 333 32.31 4.06 -7.65
CA GLU A 333 31.52 3.95 -8.89
C GLU A 333 30.24 4.82 -8.83
N ASP A 334 29.54 4.98 -9.96
CA ASP A 334 28.36 5.82 -10.03
C ASP A 334 27.14 5.20 -9.31
N LYS A 335 26.31 6.05 -8.70
CA LYS A 335 25.18 5.59 -7.88
C LYS A 335 24.09 4.89 -8.68
N ALA A 336 23.91 5.20 -9.97
CA ALA A 336 22.92 4.50 -10.79
C ALA A 336 23.32 3.02 -10.98
N THR A 337 24.61 2.75 -11.18
CA THR A 337 25.15 1.38 -11.19
C THR A 337 24.92 0.68 -9.85
N SER A 338 25.22 1.32 -8.71
CA SER A 338 24.94 0.78 -7.37
C SER A 338 23.46 0.44 -7.19
N LEU A 339 22.54 1.32 -7.61
CA LEU A 339 21.10 1.09 -7.51
C LEU A 339 20.65 -0.13 -8.33
N ARG A 340 21.23 -0.37 -9.53
CA ARG A 340 20.95 -1.59 -10.31
C ARG A 340 21.44 -2.85 -9.59
N ARG A 341 22.63 -2.81 -8.98
CA ARG A 341 23.17 -3.93 -8.17
C ARG A 341 22.31 -4.20 -6.95
N ILE A 342 21.89 -3.16 -6.23
CA ILE A 342 20.97 -3.26 -5.10
C ILE A 342 19.66 -3.91 -5.54
N ALA A 343 19.03 -3.41 -6.60
CA ALA A 343 17.78 -3.98 -7.13
C ALA A 343 17.95 -5.48 -7.46
N SER A 344 19.03 -5.84 -8.17
CA SER A 344 19.34 -7.23 -8.50
C SER A 344 19.61 -8.09 -7.26
N HIS A 345 20.37 -7.59 -6.29
CA HIS A 345 20.71 -8.30 -5.06
C HIS A 345 19.47 -8.60 -4.21
N LEU A 346 18.57 -7.62 -4.14
CA LEU A 346 17.30 -7.69 -3.41
C LEU A 346 16.18 -8.40 -4.20
N ASN A 347 16.45 -8.79 -5.46
CA ASN A 347 15.49 -9.37 -6.40
C ASN A 347 14.20 -8.54 -6.55
N ILE A 348 14.35 -7.21 -6.67
CA ILE A 348 13.26 -6.27 -6.93
C ILE A 348 13.56 -5.45 -8.18
N GLY A 349 12.53 -4.84 -8.77
CA GLY A 349 12.74 -3.88 -9.85
C GLY A 349 13.29 -2.55 -9.33
N THR A 350 14.02 -1.82 -10.16
CA THR A 350 14.47 -0.43 -9.89
C THR A 350 13.28 0.50 -9.66
N ASP A 351 12.12 0.20 -10.26
CA ASP A 351 10.84 0.87 -10.01
C ASP A 351 10.29 0.68 -8.59
N ALA A 352 10.88 -0.21 -7.78
CA ALA A 352 10.53 -0.39 -6.37
C ALA A 352 11.48 0.36 -5.41
N LEU A 353 12.48 1.07 -5.93
CA LEU A 353 13.45 1.84 -5.15
C LEU A 353 13.00 3.29 -4.94
N VAL A 354 13.35 3.82 -3.78
CA VAL A 354 13.32 5.24 -3.44
C VAL A 354 14.73 5.66 -3.07
N PHE A 355 15.25 6.71 -3.69
CA PHE A 355 16.60 7.20 -3.45
C PHE A 355 16.56 8.53 -2.69
N PHE A 356 17.36 8.63 -1.63
CA PHE A 356 17.49 9.83 -0.80
C PHE A 356 18.97 10.19 -0.65
N ASP A 357 19.31 11.40 -1.08
CA ASP A 357 20.69 11.92 -1.18
C ASP A 357 20.64 13.44 -1.06
N ASP A 358 21.53 14.03 -0.26
CA ASP A 358 21.62 15.48 -0.06
C ASP A 358 22.16 16.22 -1.30
N ASN A 359 22.96 15.54 -2.13
CA ASN A 359 23.63 16.13 -3.27
C ASN A 359 22.70 16.22 -4.50
N PRO A 360 22.36 17.44 -4.97
CA PRO A 360 21.48 17.62 -6.12
C PRO A 360 22.03 17.03 -7.43
N THR A 361 23.36 16.93 -7.56
CA THR A 361 24.00 16.38 -8.75
C THR A 361 23.80 14.88 -8.84
N GLU A 362 23.96 14.17 -7.72
CA GLU A 362 23.71 12.72 -7.65
C GLU A 362 22.22 12.41 -7.87
N ARG A 363 21.33 13.23 -7.28
CA ARG A 363 19.88 13.12 -7.52
C ARG A 363 19.55 13.23 -9.01
N GLU A 364 20.09 14.23 -9.70
CA GLU A 364 19.81 14.44 -11.13
C GLU A 364 20.43 13.36 -12.01
N TRP A 365 21.64 12.89 -11.66
CA TRP A 365 22.26 11.76 -12.34
C TRP A 365 21.38 10.51 -12.28
N VAL A 366 20.88 10.16 -11.09
CA VAL A 366 19.98 9.00 -10.92
C VAL A 366 18.68 9.18 -11.70
N ARG A 367 18.07 10.38 -11.72
CA ARG A 367 16.86 10.64 -12.53
C ARG A 367 17.10 10.42 -14.02
N GLY A 368 18.25 10.86 -14.54
CA GLY A 368 18.60 10.70 -15.94
C GLY A 368 18.85 9.25 -16.34
N GLN A 369 19.52 8.47 -15.48
CA GLN A 369 19.91 7.08 -15.77
C GLN A 369 18.84 6.03 -15.42
N LEU A 370 18.02 6.31 -14.42
CA LEU A 370 17.02 5.42 -13.83
C LEU A 370 15.69 6.18 -13.58
N PRO A 371 14.97 6.57 -14.64
CA PRO A 371 13.74 7.36 -14.51
C PRO A 371 12.62 6.66 -13.70
N GLU A 372 12.68 5.34 -13.57
CA GLU A 372 11.75 4.55 -12.77
C GLU A 372 12.00 4.62 -11.25
N VAL A 373 13.21 5.01 -10.83
CA VAL A 373 13.56 5.18 -9.41
C VAL A 373 12.92 6.46 -8.90
N THR A 374 12.27 6.40 -7.75
CA THR A 374 11.71 7.61 -7.14
C THR A 374 12.79 8.34 -6.36
N VAL A 375 13.20 9.52 -6.82
CA VAL A 375 14.22 10.34 -6.16
C VAL A 375 13.54 11.43 -5.32
N ILE A 376 13.69 11.36 -4.00
CA ILE A 376 13.15 12.37 -3.08
C ILE A 376 13.99 13.64 -3.21
N GLU A 377 13.32 14.80 -3.34
CA GLU A 377 14.01 16.08 -3.32
C GLU A 377 14.37 16.45 -1.88
N ALA A 378 15.61 16.14 -1.48
CA ALA A 378 16.13 16.47 -0.16
C ALA A 378 16.24 18.01 -0.02
N PRO A 379 15.62 18.61 1.01
CA PRO A 379 15.74 20.05 1.25
C PRO A 379 17.17 20.41 1.64
N ALA A 380 17.61 21.64 1.37
CA ALA A 380 18.98 22.07 1.68
C ALA A 380 19.34 22.00 3.19
N SER A 381 18.33 22.03 4.07
CA SER A 381 18.51 21.85 5.51
C SER A 381 18.07 20.45 5.94
N PRO A 382 18.92 19.70 6.68
CA PRO A 382 18.56 18.39 7.24
C PRO A 382 17.31 18.40 8.12
N LEU A 383 16.92 19.57 8.67
CA LEU A 383 15.69 19.74 9.44
C LEU A 383 14.44 19.32 8.65
N GLY A 384 14.48 19.42 7.33
CA GLY A 384 13.38 19.03 6.46
C GLY A 384 13.41 17.56 6.01
N TYR A 385 14.47 16.79 6.29
CA TYR A 385 14.62 15.42 5.75
C TYR A 385 13.50 14.48 6.20
N ALA A 386 13.23 14.46 7.51
CA ALA A 386 12.16 13.64 8.08
C ALA A 386 10.78 13.98 7.47
N LYS A 387 10.52 15.27 7.24
CA LYS A 387 9.28 15.75 6.63
C LYS A 387 9.20 15.32 5.16
N ALA A 388 10.26 15.55 4.37
CA ALA A 388 10.32 15.16 2.97
C ALA A 388 10.13 13.64 2.78
N LEU A 389 10.74 12.82 3.65
CA LEU A 389 10.55 11.37 3.65
C LEU A 389 9.12 10.96 4.00
N ALA A 390 8.48 11.64 4.95
CA ALA A 390 7.08 11.35 5.33
C ALA A 390 6.06 11.80 4.27
N GLU A 391 6.30 12.92 3.59
CA GLU A 391 5.40 13.51 2.61
C GLU A 391 5.50 12.88 1.21
N CYS A 392 6.59 12.16 0.91
CA CYS A 392 6.76 11.54 -0.40
C CYS A 392 5.70 10.46 -0.73
N GLY A 393 4.97 9.95 0.28
CA GLY A 393 3.91 8.95 0.13
C GLY A 393 4.35 7.64 -0.56
N CYS A 394 5.66 7.39 -0.66
CA CYS A 394 6.21 6.28 -1.43
C CYS A 394 6.00 4.93 -0.73
N PHE A 395 5.85 4.94 0.59
CA PHE A 395 5.73 3.76 1.44
C PHE A 395 4.35 3.64 2.10
N ASP A 396 3.34 4.35 1.58
CA ASP A 396 1.98 4.27 2.10
C ASP A 396 1.33 2.95 1.67
N PHE A 397 1.32 1.97 2.58
CA PHE A 397 0.64 0.71 2.37
C PHE A 397 -0.86 0.85 2.63
N ALA A 398 -1.71 0.30 1.75
CA ALA A 398 -3.17 0.26 1.96
C ALA A 398 -3.56 -0.45 3.28
N ALA A 399 -2.82 -1.50 3.63
CA ALA A 399 -2.90 -2.22 4.89
C ALA A 399 -1.53 -2.80 5.24
N LEU A 400 -1.16 -2.72 6.52
CA LEU A 400 0.07 -3.29 7.06
C LEU A 400 -0.23 -4.71 7.56
N VAL A 401 0.38 -5.73 6.94
CA VAL A 401 0.16 -7.13 7.32
C VAL A 401 1.35 -7.62 8.14
N LYS A 402 1.13 -8.54 9.10
CA LYS A 402 2.19 -9.07 9.98
C LYS A 402 3.42 -9.59 9.24
N GLU A 403 3.25 -10.11 8.03
CA GLU A 403 4.36 -10.58 7.18
C GLU A 403 5.17 -9.44 6.54
N ASP A 404 4.60 -8.23 6.41
CA ASP A 404 5.35 -7.03 6.01
C ASP A 404 6.34 -6.64 7.12
N LEU A 405 5.95 -6.73 8.42
CA LEU A 405 6.83 -6.50 9.57
C LEU A 405 8.04 -7.46 9.63
N LEU A 406 7.86 -8.70 9.17
CA LEU A 406 8.89 -9.74 9.19
C LEU A 406 9.92 -9.60 8.05
N ARG A 407 9.70 -8.71 7.06
CA ARG A 407 10.59 -8.55 5.89
C ARG A 407 12.02 -8.18 6.23
N ALA A 408 12.22 -7.38 7.27
CA ALA A 408 13.56 -6.95 7.66
C ALA A 408 14.41 -8.12 8.19
N GLY A 409 13.81 -9.10 8.87
CA GLY A 409 14.51 -10.31 9.37
C GLY A 409 14.74 -11.40 8.32
N LEU A 410 13.98 -11.39 7.22
CA LEU A 410 14.10 -12.35 6.12
C LEU A 410 15.44 -12.24 5.35
N TYR A 411 16.18 -11.14 5.49
CA TYR A 411 17.47 -10.95 4.80
C TYR A 411 18.66 -11.62 5.49
N GLU A 412 18.68 -11.67 6.83
CA GLU A 412 19.65 -12.51 7.55
C GLU A 412 19.48 -13.97 7.13
N GLN A 413 18.23 -14.40 6.97
CA GLN A 413 17.90 -15.74 6.50
C GLN A 413 18.33 -15.97 5.04
N GLU A 414 18.17 -14.97 4.16
CA GLU A 414 18.59 -15.10 2.75
C GLU A 414 20.12 -15.09 2.60
N ALA A 415 20.85 -14.36 3.44
CA ALA A 415 22.32 -14.41 3.49
C ALA A 415 22.80 -15.81 3.89
N LEU A 416 22.21 -16.41 4.93
CA LEU A 416 22.48 -17.79 5.33
C LEU A 416 22.13 -18.80 4.22
N ARG A 417 21.04 -18.58 3.47
CA ARG A 417 20.68 -19.42 2.32
C ARG A 417 21.70 -19.30 1.18
N LYS A 418 22.20 -18.09 0.88
CA LYS A 418 23.25 -17.88 -0.14
C LYS A 418 24.55 -18.58 0.27
N GLU A 419 24.95 -18.47 1.53
CA GLU A 419 26.12 -19.18 2.05
C GLU A 419 25.96 -20.70 1.92
N MET A 420 24.79 -21.24 2.27
CA MET A 420 24.48 -22.65 2.08
C MET A 420 24.48 -23.07 0.59
N HIS A 421 23.97 -22.22 -0.31
CA HIS A 421 24.01 -22.47 -1.75
C HIS A 421 25.44 -22.52 -2.28
N THR A 422 26.32 -21.63 -1.83
CA THR A 422 27.75 -21.66 -2.22
C THR A 422 28.50 -22.88 -1.68
N GLN A 423 28.02 -23.48 -0.59
CA GLN A 423 28.61 -24.68 0.02
C GLN A 423 28.03 -25.99 -0.53
N ALA A 424 26.92 -25.94 -1.27
CA ALA A 424 26.24 -27.12 -1.79
C ALA A 424 26.92 -27.69 -3.06
N THR A 425 27.00 -29.02 -3.15
CA THR A 425 27.59 -29.76 -4.28
C THR A 425 26.66 -29.90 -5.48
N SER A 426 25.35 -29.81 -5.27
CA SER A 426 24.33 -29.86 -6.32
C SER A 426 23.06 -29.10 -5.91
N LEU A 427 22.19 -28.79 -6.88
CA LEU A 427 20.90 -28.15 -6.61
C LEU A 427 20.01 -29.02 -5.72
N ASP A 428 19.98 -30.33 -5.94
CA ASP A 428 19.17 -31.24 -5.14
C ASP A 428 19.67 -31.35 -3.69
N ASP A 429 20.99 -31.34 -3.47
CA ASP A 429 21.59 -31.28 -2.11
C ASP A 429 21.23 -29.98 -1.39
N PHE A 430 21.26 -28.85 -2.12
CA PHE A 430 20.85 -27.56 -1.59
C PHE A 430 19.37 -27.56 -1.19
N LEU A 431 18.49 -28.04 -2.06
CA LEU A 431 17.04 -28.07 -1.82
C LEU A 431 16.67 -29.03 -0.68
N ALA A 432 17.33 -30.19 -0.58
CA ALA A 432 17.15 -31.10 0.54
C ALA A 432 17.60 -30.47 1.86
N GLY A 433 18.73 -29.76 1.85
CA GLY A 433 19.27 -29.07 3.03
C GLY A 433 18.44 -27.88 3.52
N LEU A 434 17.49 -27.37 2.73
CA LEU A 434 16.56 -26.31 3.17
C LEU A 434 15.47 -26.84 4.13
N GLU A 435 15.20 -28.15 4.12
CA GLU A 435 14.14 -28.79 4.91
C GLU A 435 12.78 -28.09 4.76
N MET A 436 12.36 -27.86 3.51
CA MET A 436 11.18 -27.05 3.23
C MET A 436 9.88 -27.77 3.59
N LYS A 437 8.99 -27.04 4.27
CA LYS A 437 7.61 -27.43 4.57
C LYS A 437 6.66 -26.52 3.81
N MET A 438 5.64 -27.10 3.18
CA MET A 438 4.63 -26.35 2.43
C MET A 438 3.24 -26.63 2.97
N THR A 439 2.59 -25.61 3.51
CA THR A 439 1.18 -25.67 3.92
C THR A 439 0.30 -25.12 2.81
N ALA A 440 -0.75 -25.86 2.45
CA ALA A 440 -1.76 -25.41 1.50
C ALA A 440 -3.15 -25.37 2.14
N GLY A 441 -3.99 -24.43 1.71
CA GLY A 441 -5.39 -24.33 2.14
C GLY A 441 -6.27 -23.69 1.07
N LEU A 442 -7.57 -23.91 1.20
CA LEU A 442 -8.58 -23.17 0.43
C LEU A 442 -8.76 -21.78 1.02
N ALA A 443 -9.11 -20.82 0.17
CA ALA A 443 -9.45 -19.48 0.60
C ALA A 443 -10.73 -19.49 1.44
N ASP A 444 -10.71 -18.70 2.50
CA ASP A 444 -11.86 -18.35 3.32
C ASP A 444 -11.87 -16.83 3.54
N GLU A 445 -12.90 -16.33 4.23
CA GLU A 445 -13.05 -14.91 4.55
C GLU A 445 -11.84 -14.31 5.29
N THR A 446 -11.11 -15.13 6.05
CA THR A 446 -9.97 -14.67 6.85
C THR A 446 -8.71 -14.47 6.00
N VAL A 447 -8.51 -15.30 4.97
CA VAL A 447 -7.32 -15.25 4.11
C VAL A 447 -7.56 -14.39 2.85
N LEU A 448 -8.81 -14.16 2.43
CA LEU A 448 -9.16 -13.37 1.25
C LEU A 448 -8.44 -12.01 1.13
N PRO A 449 -8.39 -11.16 2.18
CA PRO A 449 -7.67 -9.88 2.10
C PRO A 449 -6.19 -10.05 1.72
N ARG A 450 -5.56 -11.12 2.19
CA ARG A 450 -4.16 -11.45 1.88
C ARG A 450 -3.99 -11.92 0.44
N ILE A 451 -4.92 -12.73 -0.07
CA ILE A 451 -4.91 -13.18 -1.47
C ILE A 451 -4.99 -11.99 -2.42
N VAL A 452 -5.94 -11.07 -2.19
CA VAL A 452 -6.10 -9.83 -2.97
C VAL A 452 -4.81 -8.99 -2.92
N GLN A 453 -4.18 -8.88 -1.75
CA GLN A 453 -2.91 -8.18 -1.61
C GLN A 453 -1.79 -8.82 -2.45
N LEU A 454 -1.68 -10.15 -2.48
CA LEU A 454 -0.67 -10.86 -3.27
C LEU A 454 -0.93 -10.76 -4.77
N LEU A 455 -2.19 -10.84 -5.18
CA LEU A 455 -2.64 -10.57 -6.55
C LEU A 455 -2.21 -9.17 -6.99
N GLY A 456 -2.37 -8.15 -6.13
CA GLY A 456 -1.95 -6.78 -6.42
C GLY A 456 -0.43 -6.58 -6.48
N LYS A 457 0.35 -7.35 -5.71
CA LYS A 457 1.80 -7.14 -5.52
C LYS A 457 2.69 -7.97 -6.45
N THR A 458 2.20 -9.07 -7.02
CA THR A 458 3.04 -10.07 -7.73
C THR A 458 2.95 -9.94 -9.24
N ASN A 459 4.09 -9.58 -9.86
CA ASN A 459 4.21 -9.35 -11.30
C ASN A 459 5.29 -10.19 -12.00
N GLN A 460 6.31 -10.67 -11.27
CA GLN A 460 7.45 -11.36 -11.89
C GLN A 460 7.16 -12.82 -12.25
N PHE A 461 6.39 -13.51 -11.39
CA PHE A 461 5.94 -14.87 -11.67
C PHE A 461 4.42 -14.91 -11.52
N ASN A 462 3.74 -14.42 -12.56
CA ASN A 462 2.28 -14.37 -12.67
C ASN A 462 1.92 -14.63 -14.14
N LEU A 463 1.14 -15.68 -14.41
CA LEU A 463 0.86 -16.10 -15.78
C LEU A 463 0.00 -15.11 -16.57
N THR A 464 -1.03 -14.55 -15.94
CA THR A 464 -2.05 -13.74 -16.63
C THR A 464 -2.05 -12.28 -16.18
N THR A 465 -1.43 -11.96 -15.04
CA THR A 465 -1.46 -10.63 -14.39
C THR A 465 -2.86 -10.10 -14.07
N ARG A 466 -3.89 -10.96 -14.12
CA ARG A 466 -5.26 -10.64 -13.73
C ARG A 466 -5.29 -10.15 -12.28
N ARG A 467 -6.17 -9.18 -12.03
CA ARG A 467 -6.39 -8.59 -10.70
C ARG A 467 -7.83 -8.85 -10.31
N HIS A 468 -7.99 -9.57 -9.21
CA HIS A 468 -9.29 -9.86 -8.62
C HIS A 468 -9.40 -9.12 -7.30
N SER A 469 -10.50 -8.40 -7.13
CA SER A 469 -10.90 -7.84 -5.85
C SER A 469 -11.41 -8.95 -4.92
N ALA A 470 -11.62 -8.63 -3.64
CA ALA A 470 -12.23 -9.57 -2.70
C ALA A 470 -13.64 -10.00 -3.16
N ALA A 471 -14.39 -9.08 -3.77
CA ALA A 471 -15.72 -9.35 -4.30
C ALA A 471 -15.67 -10.29 -5.51
N ASP A 472 -14.70 -10.10 -6.42
CA ASP A 472 -14.53 -10.99 -7.58
C ASP A 472 -14.18 -12.40 -7.14
N LEU A 473 -13.26 -12.55 -6.17
CA LEU A 473 -12.89 -13.86 -5.63
C LEU A 473 -14.07 -14.55 -4.96
N GLN A 474 -14.89 -13.82 -4.20
CA GLN A 474 -16.08 -14.39 -3.57
C GLN A 474 -17.06 -14.90 -4.64
N ALA A 475 -17.36 -14.08 -5.66
CA ALA A 475 -18.24 -14.48 -6.75
C ALA A 475 -17.70 -15.70 -7.53
N MET A 476 -16.39 -15.78 -7.73
CA MET A 476 -15.75 -16.95 -8.35
C MET A 476 -15.91 -18.20 -7.49
N MET A 477 -15.69 -18.09 -6.17
CA MET A 477 -15.87 -19.21 -5.24
C MET A 477 -17.33 -19.68 -5.19
N ASP A 478 -18.29 -18.77 -5.18
CA ASP A 478 -19.73 -19.09 -5.25
C ASP A 478 -20.08 -19.81 -6.56
N GLY A 479 -19.38 -19.48 -7.65
CA GLY A 479 -19.43 -20.16 -8.95
C GLY A 479 -18.67 -21.50 -9.01
N GLY A 480 -18.11 -21.99 -7.89
CA GLY A 480 -17.42 -23.27 -7.80
C GLY A 480 -15.90 -23.23 -8.03
N ALA A 481 -15.30 -22.04 -8.17
CA ALA A 481 -13.86 -21.90 -8.30
C ALA A 481 -13.11 -22.44 -7.07
N GLN A 482 -11.92 -23.00 -7.31
CA GLN A 482 -11.00 -23.41 -6.27
C GLN A 482 -9.90 -22.37 -6.14
N VAL A 483 -9.93 -21.60 -5.05
CA VAL A 483 -8.92 -20.59 -4.72
C VAL A 483 -8.02 -21.17 -3.64
N LEU A 484 -6.75 -21.41 -3.97
CA LEU A 484 -5.75 -22.00 -3.09
C LEU A 484 -4.70 -20.97 -2.70
N TRP A 485 -4.26 -21.03 -1.44
CA TRP A 485 -3.10 -20.33 -0.94
C TRP A 485 -2.03 -21.31 -0.47
N PHE A 486 -0.78 -20.90 -0.61
CA PHE A 486 0.38 -21.74 -0.27
C PHE A 486 1.35 -20.94 0.60
N ARG A 487 1.70 -21.50 1.76
CA ARG A 487 2.73 -21.01 2.67
C ARG A 487 3.92 -21.95 2.63
N VAL A 488 5.13 -21.39 2.61
CA VAL A 488 6.36 -22.18 2.60
C VAL A 488 7.25 -21.75 3.76
N GLN A 489 7.73 -22.71 4.53
CA GLN A 489 8.71 -22.53 5.59
C GLN A 489 9.96 -23.33 5.24
N ASP A 490 11.13 -22.80 5.55
CA ASP A 490 12.40 -23.53 5.51
C ASP A 490 13.10 -23.43 6.87
N LYS A 491 14.22 -24.14 7.05
CA LYS A 491 14.93 -24.16 8.34
C LYS A 491 15.43 -22.79 8.81
N PHE A 492 15.59 -21.83 7.89
CA PHE A 492 16.05 -20.48 8.22
C PHE A 492 14.89 -19.57 8.59
N GLY A 493 13.69 -19.84 8.11
CA GLY A 493 12.50 -19.13 8.54
C GLY A 493 11.25 -19.36 7.70
N ASP A 494 10.20 -18.67 8.10
CA ASP A 494 8.90 -18.72 7.45
C ASP A 494 8.81 -17.69 6.32
N ASN A 495 8.53 -18.15 5.10
CA ASN A 495 8.41 -17.26 3.94
C ASN A 495 7.00 -16.66 3.80
N GLY A 496 6.07 -17.02 4.69
CA GLY A 496 4.67 -16.58 4.68
C GLY A 496 3.88 -17.19 3.53
N VAL A 497 2.70 -16.64 3.24
CA VAL A 497 1.95 -17.01 2.03
C VAL A 497 2.71 -16.54 0.79
N VAL A 498 3.21 -17.50 0.01
CA VAL A 498 4.08 -17.28 -1.15
C VAL A 498 3.43 -17.60 -2.48
N GLY A 499 2.32 -18.33 -2.53
CA GLY A 499 1.70 -18.72 -3.78
C GLY A 499 0.18 -18.62 -3.73
N ILE A 500 -0.44 -18.20 -4.83
CA ILE A 500 -1.89 -18.23 -5.03
C ILE A 500 -2.18 -18.95 -6.34
N LEU A 501 -3.22 -19.77 -6.33
CA LEU A 501 -3.67 -20.52 -7.50
C LEU A 501 -5.21 -20.49 -7.55
N ILE A 502 -5.76 -20.06 -8.68
CA ILE A 502 -7.21 -19.99 -8.92
C ILE A 502 -7.55 -20.86 -10.13
N ALA A 503 -8.39 -21.86 -9.91
CA ALA A 503 -8.94 -22.68 -10.97
C ALA A 503 -10.47 -22.60 -10.99
N THR A 504 -11.06 -22.37 -12.16
CA THR A 504 -12.51 -22.26 -12.35
C THR A 504 -13.04 -23.44 -13.16
N PRO A 505 -14.23 -23.98 -12.85
CA PRO A 505 -14.87 -24.96 -13.71
C PRO A 505 -15.20 -24.33 -15.07
N SER A 506 -15.07 -25.12 -16.15
CA SER A 506 -15.49 -24.72 -17.50
C SER A 506 -16.93 -25.18 -17.78
N GLU A 507 -17.51 -24.70 -18.88
CA GLU A 507 -18.81 -25.18 -19.37
C GLU A 507 -18.75 -26.66 -19.81
N GLU A 508 -17.58 -27.11 -20.28
CA GLU A 508 -17.36 -28.51 -20.65
C GLU A 508 -17.14 -29.39 -19.41
N SER A 509 -17.89 -30.49 -19.32
CA SER A 509 -17.82 -31.42 -18.19
C SER A 509 -16.42 -31.99 -18.00
N GLY A 510 -15.87 -31.83 -16.80
CA GLY A 510 -14.52 -32.28 -16.44
C GLY A 510 -13.40 -31.34 -16.89
N ALA A 511 -13.69 -30.26 -17.62
CA ALA A 511 -12.70 -29.25 -17.99
C ALA A 511 -12.62 -28.14 -16.94
N TRP A 512 -11.40 -27.74 -16.61
CA TRP A 512 -11.10 -26.64 -15.70
C TRP A 512 -10.18 -25.63 -16.38
N TYR A 513 -10.24 -24.38 -15.94
CA TYR A 513 -9.38 -23.30 -16.41
C TYR A 513 -8.55 -22.74 -15.26
N LEU A 514 -7.24 -22.70 -15.45
CA LEU A 514 -6.26 -22.07 -14.57
C LEU A 514 -6.27 -20.56 -14.84
N ASP A 515 -7.14 -19.86 -14.12
CA ASP A 515 -7.27 -18.40 -14.25
C ASP A 515 -6.03 -17.67 -13.76
N THR A 516 -5.53 -18.08 -12.59
CA THR A 516 -4.39 -17.42 -11.95
C THR A 516 -3.43 -18.45 -11.39
N PHE A 517 -2.16 -18.27 -11.74
CA PHE A 517 -1.03 -18.86 -11.04
C PHE A 517 -0.04 -17.74 -10.75
N LEU A 518 0.24 -17.50 -9.46
CA LEU A 518 1.28 -16.58 -9.05
C LEU A 518 2.10 -17.15 -7.90
N MET A 519 3.37 -16.79 -7.89
CA MET A 519 4.27 -17.07 -6.78
C MET A 519 5.17 -15.88 -6.47
N SER A 520 5.51 -15.76 -5.20
CA SER A 520 6.49 -14.80 -4.71
C SER A 520 7.88 -15.18 -5.21
N CYS A 521 8.65 -14.15 -5.57
CA CYS A 521 10.05 -14.24 -6.00
C CYS A 521 10.99 -14.98 -5.03
N ARG A 522 10.58 -15.17 -3.76
CA ARG A 522 11.38 -15.80 -2.70
C ARG A 522 11.51 -17.31 -2.81
N VAL A 523 10.59 -17.95 -3.53
CA VAL A 523 10.53 -19.42 -3.63
C VAL A 523 10.72 -19.93 -5.06
N ILE A 524 11.03 -19.04 -6.00
CA ILE A 524 11.30 -19.39 -7.39
C ILE A 524 12.57 -20.26 -7.45
N GLY A 525 12.54 -21.31 -8.29
CA GLY A 525 13.67 -22.22 -8.47
C GLY A 525 13.82 -23.24 -7.35
N ARG A 526 12.87 -23.31 -6.41
CA ARG A 526 12.87 -24.27 -5.30
C ARG A 526 11.86 -25.41 -5.50
N LYS A 527 11.42 -25.65 -6.74
CA LYS A 527 10.39 -26.64 -7.12
C LYS A 527 9.02 -26.39 -6.45
N VAL A 528 8.81 -25.23 -5.82
CA VAL A 528 7.53 -24.87 -5.17
C VAL A 528 6.42 -24.74 -6.20
N GLU A 529 6.73 -24.20 -7.38
CA GLU A 529 5.81 -24.10 -8.50
C GLU A 529 5.28 -25.46 -8.96
N THR A 530 6.15 -26.48 -8.98
CA THR A 530 5.79 -27.85 -9.31
C THR A 530 4.88 -28.45 -8.24
N ALA A 531 5.20 -28.20 -6.97
CA ALA A 531 4.41 -28.69 -5.84
C ALA A 531 3.01 -28.06 -5.79
N MET A 532 2.90 -26.73 -6.02
CA MET A 532 1.61 -26.03 -6.09
C MET A 532 0.70 -26.65 -7.16
N LEU A 533 1.24 -26.90 -8.35
CA LEU A 533 0.49 -27.49 -9.45
C LEU A 533 0.12 -28.96 -9.15
N ALA A 534 0.99 -29.73 -8.50
CA ALA A 534 0.69 -31.09 -8.06
C ALA A 534 -0.52 -31.15 -7.09
N ILE A 535 -0.60 -30.19 -6.17
CA ILE A 535 -1.72 -30.07 -5.22
C ILE A 535 -3.02 -29.76 -5.96
N LEU A 536 -2.97 -28.83 -6.91
CA LEU A 536 -4.13 -28.52 -7.75
C LEU A 536 -4.61 -29.75 -8.52
N GLU A 537 -3.72 -30.47 -9.20
CA GLU A 537 -4.09 -31.64 -9.99
C GLU A 537 -4.79 -32.70 -9.14
N LYS A 538 -4.31 -32.95 -7.92
CA LYS A 538 -4.97 -33.86 -6.99
C LYS A 538 -6.36 -33.37 -6.58
N LEU A 539 -6.49 -32.08 -6.25
CA LEU A 539 -7.78 -31.48 -5.88
C LEU A 539 -8.79 -31.52 -7.03
N LEU A 540 -8.34 -31.27 -8.26
CA LEU A 540 -9.21 -31.30 -9.43
C LEU A 540 -9.56 -32.74 -9.81
N ALA A 541 -8.63 -33.68 -9.70
CA ALA A 541 -8.90 -35.10 -9.92
C ALA A 541 -9.95 -35.65 -8.95
N SER A 542 -9.92 -35.26 -7.67
CA SER A 542 -10.96 -35.65 -6.69
C SER A 542 -12.35 -35.08 -7.01
N LYS A 543 -12.41 -34.04 -7.87
CA LYS A 543 -13.64 -33.44 -8.41
C LYS A 543 -14.02 -33.98 -9.79
N GLY A 544 -13.34 -35.01 -10.29
CA GLY A 544 -13.62 -35.60 -11.60
C GLY A 544 -13.11 -34.80 -12.79
N ALA A 545 -12.15 -33.89 -12.59
CA ALA A 545 -11.54 -33.15 -13.68
C ALA A 545 -10.70 -34.07 -14.58
N THR A 546 -10.84 -33.90 -15.89
CA THR A 546 -10.11 -34.63 -16.92
C THR A 546 -9.06 -33.76 -17.61
N THR A 547 -9.28 -32.44 -17.66
CA THR A 547 -8.44 -31.51 -18.41
C THR A 547 -8.31 -30.18 -17.68
N LEU A 548 -7.11 -29.61 -17.69
CA LEU A 548 -6.82 -28.26 -17.20
C LEU A 548 -6.30 -27.40 -18.36
N THR A 549 -6.94 -26.25 -18.58
CA THR A 549 -6.52 -25.24 -19.56
C THR A 549 -5.87 -24.06 -18.86
N ALA A 550 -4.96 -23.35 -19.53
CA ALA A 550 -4.28 -22.18 -18.98
C ALA A 550 -3.91 -21.17 -20.07
N ASP A 551 -3.81 -19.89 -19.69
CA ASP A 551 -3.29 -18.83 -20.55
C ASP A 551 -1.99 -18.25 -19.97
N PHE A 552 -1.10 -17.81 -20.87
CA PHE A 552 0.05 -16.98 -20.51
C PHE A 552 -0.02 -15.67 -21.28
N PHE A 553 -0.13 -14.55 -20.56
CA PHE A 553 -0.14 -13.22 -21.15
C PHE A 553 1.22 -12.56 -20.93
N PRO A 554 2.09 -12.52 -21.97
CA PRO A 554 3.45 -12.02 -21.82
C PRO A 554 3.45 -10.51 -21.53
N THR A 555 4.27 -10.13 -20.56
CA THR A 555 4.58 -8.74 -20.21
C THR A 555 6.09 -8.60 -20.10
N ALA A 556 6.58 -7.37 -20.00
CA ALA A 556 8.00 -7.12 -19.73
C ALA A 556 8.46 -7.71 -18.37
N LYS A 557 7.54 -7.82 -17.39
CA LYS A 557 7.88 -8.20 -16.01
C LYS A 557 7.73 -9.70 -15.72
N ASN A 558 6.81 -10.41 -16.38
CA ASN A 558 6.51 -11.82 -16.09
C ASN A 558 7.27 -12.84 -16.96
N GLN A 559 8.35 -12.42 -17.62
CA GLN A 559 9.24 -13.31 -18.36
C GLN A 559 9.72 -14.55 -17.58
N PRO A 560 10.00 -14.48 -16.27
CA PRO A 560 10.35 -15.67 -15.48
C PRO A 560 9.31 -16.80 -15.51
N ALA A 561 8.03 -16.50 -15.78
CA ALA A 561 6.96 -17.50 -15.86
C ALA A 561 6.73 -18.07 -17.27
N ALA A 562 7.41 -17.56 -18.31
CA ALA A 562 7.14 -17.92 -19.70
C ALA A 562 7.34 -19.43 -19.99
N LEU A 563 8.32 -20.05 -19.31
CA LEU A 563 8.61 -21.48 -19.46
C LEU A 563 7.83 -22.36 -18.47
N PHE A 564 7.01 -21.78 -17.58
CA PHE A 564 6.31 -22.55 -16.57
C PHE A 564 5.38 -23.60 -17.17
N LEU A 565 4.48 -23.21 -18.08
CA LEU A 565 3.50 -24.11 -18.71
C LEU A 565 4.19 -25.25 -19.49
N PRO A 566 5.11 -24.98 -20.44
CA PRO A 566 5.77 -26.06 -21.19
C PRO A 566 6.62 -26.97 -20.29
N ASN A 567 7.31 -26.43 -19.28
CA ASN A 567 8.11 -27.25 -18.34
C ASN A 567 7.26 -28.17 -17.46
N HIS A 568 5.94 -27.92 -17.38
CA HIS A 568 5.01 -28.67 -16.56
C HIS A 568 4.02 -29.50 -17.39
N GLY A 569 4.37 -29.80 -18.65
CA GLY A 569 3.64 -30.73 -19.51
C GLY A 569 2.38 -30.17 -20.16
N PHE A 570 2.18 -28.85 -20.13
CA PHE A 570 1.12 -28.24 -20.92
C PHE A 570 1.53 -28.21 -22.40
N GLU A 571 0.60 -28.59 -23.27
CA GLU A 571 0.76 -28.52 -24.71
C GLU A 571 -0.01 -27.31 -25.26
N ASN A 572 0.60 -26.53 -26.15
CA ASN A 572 -0.05 -25.37 -26.76
C ASN A 572 -0.76 -25.80 -28.05
N ASN A 573 -2.08 -25.65 -28.10
CA ASN A 573 -2.90 -25.98 -29.27
C ASN A 573 -3.09 -24.80 -30.26
N GLY A 574 -2.34 -23.71 -30.07
CA GLY A 574 -2.44 -22.47 -30.86
C GLY A 574 -3.47 -21.45 -30.33
N LYS A 575 -4.32 -21.84 -29.37
CA LYS A 575 -5.25 -20.94 -28.68
C LYS A 575 -4.95 -20.84 -27.18
N GLN A 576 -4.72 -21.98 -26.53
CA GLN A 576 -4.47 -22.07 -25.08
C GLN A 576 -3.51 -23.23 -24.78
N TRP A 577 -3.00 -23.26 -23.54
CA TRP A 577 -2.21 -24.35 -23.01
C TRP A 577 -3.12 -25.40 -22.38
N ILE A 578 -2.91 -26.68 -22.69
CA ILE A 578 -3.75 -27.79 -22.23
C ILE A 578 -2.92 -28.82 -21.51
N LEU A 579 -3.41 -29.30 -20.37
CA LEU A 579 -2.84 -30.39 -19.59
C LEU A 579 -3.91 -31.46 -19.33
N PRO A 580 -3.73 -32.69 -19.83
CA PRO A 580 -4.56 -33.84 -19.44
C PRO A 580 -4.29 -34.25 -17.98
N LEU A 581 -5.35 -34.40 -17.17
CA LEU A 581 -5.28 -34.71 -15.73
C LEU A 581 -5.32 -36.21 -15.40
N ALA A 582 -4.94 -37.08 -16.35
CA ALA A 582 -5.10 -38.54 -16.22
C ALA A 582 -4.36 -39.14 -15.01
N LYS A 583 -3.25 -38.52 -14.58
CA LYS A 583 -2.50 -38.92 -13.38
C LYS A 583 -1.85 -37.69 -12.75
N PRO A 584 -2.21 -37.31 -11.50
CA PRO A 584 -1.54 -36.23 -10.80
C PRO A 584 -0.04 -36.47 -10.69
N ARG A 585 0.75 -35.43 -10.92
CA ARG A 585 2.22 -35.47 -10.80
C ARG A 585 2.65 -35.74 -9.35
N PRO A 586 3.82 -36.37 -9.13
CA PRO A 586 4.38 -36.53 -7.79
C PRO A 586 4.78 -35.18 -7.20
N LEU A 587 4.79 -35.10 -5.87
CA LEU A 587 5.36 -33.93 -5.19
C LEU A 587 6.90 -33.99 -5.28
N PRO A 588 7.59 -32.84 -5.32
CA PRO A 588 9.04 -32.81 -5.19
C PRO A 588 9.50 -33.32 -3.83
N ASP A 589 10.51 -34.19 -3.80
CA ASP A 589 11.04 -34.80 -2.55
C ASP A 589 11.60 -33.77 -1.56
N CYS A 590 11.99 -32.59 -2.04
CA CYS A 590 12.51 -31.50 -1.22
C CYS A 590 11.42 -30.72 -0.45
N LEU A 591 10.15 -31.07 -0.58
CA LEU A 591 9.02 -30.36 0.03
C LEU A 591 8.14 -31.32 0.83
N SER A 592 8.05 -31.10 2.14
CA SER A 592 7.12 -31.81 3.01
C SER A 592 5.76 -31.08 3.03
N PRO A 593 4.67 -31.70 2.56
CA PRO A 593 3.38 -31.03 2.46
C PRO A 593 2.54 -31.15 3.75
N GLU A 594 1.79 -30.09 4.07
CA GLU A 594 0.91 -29.98 5.23
C GLU A 594 -0.45 -29.32 4.85
N GLY A 595 -1.45 -29.42 5.72
CA GLY A 595 -2.76 -28.75 5.55
C GLY A 595 -3.75 -29.56 4.71
N ILE A 596 -4.46 -28.91 3.78
CA ILE A 596 -5.46 -29.61 2.94
C ILE A 596 -4.85 -30.76 2.13
N PHE A 597 -3.54 -30.71 1.88
CA PHE A 597 -2.85 -31.77 1.20
C PHE A 597 -2.91 -33.11 1.92
N THR A 598 -2.81 -33.14 3.26
CA THR A 598 -2.87 -34.41 3.99
C THR A 598 -4.28 -34.99 4.05
N GLN A 599 -5.28 -34.25 3.55
CA GLN A 599 -6.69 -34.63 3.53
C GLN A 599 -7.15 -35.07 2.12
N LEU A 600 -6.33 -34.83 1.08
CA LEU A 600 -6.56 -35.17 -0.33
C LEU A 600 -5.72 -36.40 -0.73
#